data_AF-A0A8H7JC86-F1
#
_entry.id   AF-A0A8H7JC86-F1
#
_cell.length_a   1.000
_cell.length_b   1.000
_cell.length_c   1.000
_cell.angle_alpha   90.00
_cell.angle_beta   90.00
_cell.angle_gamma   90.00
#
_symmetry.space_group_name_H-M   'P 1'
#
loop_
_entity.id
_entity.type
_entity.pdbx_description
1 polymer ?
#
loop_
_entity_poly.entity_id
_entity_poly.type
_entity_poly.pdbx_seq_one_letter_code
_entity_poly.pdbx_strand_id
1 'polypeptide(L)'
;MAHSHGPTCIPPANPLLCAMCNEEGARCSGCLEVRYCSRSCQRSDWPVHKLVCKAFSEFSDASRPSIHHKRALVFAEDKDLPCFAWLHVQPREDNNEITSDDLEGKVPVPQLEPYLGTVEEFLSEGGTEREESTNPVLRRKIGHGITVAGRQRTNQIDSLPGSHRANKSLLAVDKELPEIWSGNVVAYGFMEDTERIQDLDLMDFRHVVDIIRHIYDHVRREYSGKIDGSTVTGAFIPCAAEEKLGCRVFEILPVSAAQCDAQSEVASPIMTRIGIPLVFRRLPLETRWRDRKLGLPRELIGWNPTLRPFDPTIPLCDRRHGVGSAVVVRKDGKPLCQTHVAAFVDYARNKVASYCHDNHETARGVLDSCTKEDFMVWYDGWKLQASCMDVDVPSPYDVEPDADQDLASATALAGME
;
A
#
# COMPACT_ATOMS: atom_id res chain seq x y z
N MET A 1 -36.73 -33.38 -31.09
CA MET A 1 -36.57 -31.92 -31.05
C MET A 1 -35.39 -31.63 -30.15
N ALA A 2 -34.24 -31.32 -30.73
CA ALA A 2 -33.01 -31.04 -30.00
C ALA A 2 -32.97 -29.54 -29.68
N HIS A 3 -32.91 -29.19 -28.40
CA HIS A 3 -32.57 -27.84 -27.97
C HIS A 3 -31.07 -27.80 -27.69
N SER A 4 -30.36 -27.04 -28.51
CA SER A 4 -28.98 -26.62 -28.33
C SER A 4 -28.86 -25.73 -27.10
N HIS A 5 -28.15 -26.20 -26.07
CA HIS A 5 -27.69 -25.34 -24.98
C HIS A 5 -26.34 -24.73 -25.40
N GLY A 6 -26.32 -23.42 -25.64
CA GLY A 6 -25.07 -22.66 -25.78
C GLY A 6 -24.29 -22.59 -24.47
N PRO A 7 -23.01 -22.18 -24.49
CA PRO A 7 -22.17 -22.15 -23.29
C PRO A 7 -22.72 -21.12 -22.31
N THR A 8 -23.11 -21.59 -21.13
CA THR A 8 -23.57 -20.76 -20.02
C THR A 8 -22.40 -19.95 -19.47
N CYS A 9 -22.43 -18.63 -19.71
CA CYS A 9 -21.63 -17.69 -18.94
C CYS A 9 -22.00 -17.82 -17.46
N ILE A 10 -21.07 -18.33 -16.65
CA ILE A 10 -21.18 -18.28 -15.20
C ILE A 10 -21.15 -16.78 -14.82
N PRO A 11 -22.18 -16.22 -14.16
CA PRO A 11 -22.15 -14.82 -13.77
C PRO A 11 -21.00 -14.62 -12.77
N PRO A 12 -20.21 -13.54 -12.88
CA PRO A 12 -19.14 -13.29 -11.93
C PRO A 12 -19.74 -13.16 -10.53
N ALA A 13 -19.05 -13.67 -9.51
CA ALA A 13 -19.44 -13.43 -8.13
C ALA A 13 -19.43 -11.91 -7.88
N ASN A 14 -20.62 -11.35 -7.66
CA ASN A 14 -20.92 -9.97 -7.24
C ASN A 14 -21.01 -8.84 -8.31
N PRO A 15 -21.84 -8.97 -9.38
CA PRO A 15 -21.99 -7.95 -10.43
C PRO A 15 -22.79 -6.72 -9.99
N LEU A 16 -23.26 -6.68 -8.73
CA LEU A 16 -24.08 -5.60 -8.18
C LEU A 16 -23.30 -4.63 -7.30
N LEU A 17 -22.05 -4.96 -6.95
CA LEU A 17 -21.29 -4.15 -5.99
C LEU A 17 -20.79 -2.84 -6.57
N CYS A 18 -20.68 -1.87 -5.70
CA CYS A 18 -19.99 -0.61 -5.91
C CYS A 18 -18.49 -0.85 -6.20
N ALA A 19 -17.90 -0.06 -7.09
CA ALA A 19 -16.46 -0.12 -7.37
C ALA A 19 -15.57 0.43 -6.23
N MET A 20 -16.19 1.10 -5.26
CA MET A 20 -15.49 1.85 -4.20
C MET A 20 -15.75 1.30 -2.80
N CYS A 21 -16.68 0.36 -2.63
CA CYS A 21 -17.04 -0.25 -1.35
C CYS A 21 -17.78 -1.57 -1.56
N ASN A 22 -18.21 -2.21 -0.46
CA ASN A 22 -18.91 -3.50 -0.50
C ASN A 22 -20.45 -3.39 -0.51
N GLU A 23 -20.98 -2.20 -0.80
CA GLU A 23 -22.42 -1.96 -0.95
C GLU A 23 -22.86 -2.16 -2.39
N GLU A 24 -24.14 -2.47 -2.61
CA GLU A 24 -24.72 -2.54 -3.95
C GLU A 24 -24.82 -1.15 -4.61
N GLY A 25 -24.72 -1.12 -5.94
CA GLY A 25 -24.64 0.12 -6.71
C GLY A 25 -25.48 0.16 -7.98
N ALA A 26 -25.82 1.38 -8.38
CA ALA A 26 -26.42 1.67 -9.67
C ALA A 26 -25.33 1.85 -10.74
N ARG A 27 -25.65 1.48 -11.98
CA ARG A 27 -24.74 1.60 -13.13
C ARG A 27 -24.35 3.05 -13.39
N CYS A 28 -23.09 3.26 -13.78
CA CYS A 28 -22.61 4.53 -14.30
C CYS A 28 -23.38 4.88 -15.58
N SER A 29 -23.90 6.10 -15.68
CA SER A 29 -24.71 6.55 -16.82
C SER A 29 -23.91 6.71 -18.13
N GLY A 30 -22.57 6.68 -18.06
CA GLY A 30 -21.70 6.81 -19.24
C GLY A 30 -21.45 5.45 -19.91
N CYS A 31 -20.80 4.54 -19.18
CA CYS A 31 -20.37 3.24 -19.71
C CYS A 31 -21.37 2.10 -19.46
N LEU A 32 -22.35 2.28 -18.56
CA LEU A 32 -23.37 1.30 -18.17
C LEU A 32 -22.86 -0.01 -17.52
N GLU A 33 -21.55 -0.18 -17.33
CA GLU A 33 -20.99 -1.38 -16.68
C GLU A 33 -20.70 -1.19 -15.19
N VAL A 34 -19.76 -0.31 -14.84
CA VAL A 34 -19.34 -0.12 -13.44
C VAL A 34 -20.47 0.47 -12.60
N ARG A 35 -20.50 0.12 -11.31
CA ARG A 35 -21.57 0.52 -10.38
C ARG A 35 -21.07 1.35 -9.21
N TYR A 36 -21.95 2.21 -8.70
CA TYR A 36 -21.70 3.00 -7.50
C TYR A 36 -22.94 3.06 -6.60
N CYS A 37 -22.75 2.86 -5.29
CA CYS A 37 -23.84 2.97 -4.30
C CYS A 37 -24.30 4.43 -4.07
N SER A 38 -23.48 5.42 -4.48
CA SER A 38 -23.78 6.83 -4.28
C SER A 38 -23.02 7.71 -5.28
N ARG A 39 -23.54 8.93 -5.54
CA ARG A 39 -22.82 9.97 -6.29
C ARG A 39 -21.46 10.30 -5.69
N SER A 40 -21.31 10.17 -4.38
CA SER A 40 -20.04 10.42 -3.72
C SER A 40 -19.01 9.34 -4.04
N CYS A 41 -19.38 8.05 -4.10
CA CYS A 41 -18.48 6.99 -4.57
C CYS A 41 -18.08 7.20 -6.03
N GLN A 42 -19.05 7.53 -6.90
CA GLN A 42 -18.76 7.84 -8.30
C GLN A 42 -17.80 9.03 -8.44
N ARG A 43 -18.02 10.13 -7.69
CA ARG A 43 -17.13 11.31 -7.72
C ARG A 43 -15.73 11.01 -7.21
N SER A 44 -15.59 10.14 -6.21
CA SER A 44 -14.28 9.72 -5.71
C SER A 44 -13.51 8.90 -6.75
N ASP A 45 -14.20 7.99 -7.46
CA ASP A 45 -13.57 7.16 -8.50
C ASP A 45 -13.33 7.91 -9.81
N TRP A 46 -14.10 8.96 -10.07
CA TRP A 46 -14.13 9.66 -11.36
C TRP A 46 -12.74 10.01 -11.94
N PRO A 47 -11.75 10.52 -11.16
CA PRO A 47 -10.42 10.79 -11.68
C PRO A 47 -9.75 9.59 -12.35
N VAL A 48 -10.01 8.37 -11.85
CA VAL A 48 -9.49 7.11 -12.38
C VAL A 48 -10.46 6.51 -13.40
N HIS A 49 -11.75 6.39 -13.06
CA HIS A 49 -12.75 5.78 -13.95
C HIS A 49 -12.84 6.48 -15.31
N LYS A 50 -12.76 7.82 -15.35
CA LYS A 50 -12.88 8.60 -16.60
C LYS A 50 -11.79 8.25 -17.63
N LEU A 51 -10.65 7.70 -17.19
CA LEU A 51 -9.53 7.33 -18.05
C LEU A 51 -9.94 6.27 -19.08
N VAL A 52 -10.87 5.38 -18.70
CA VAL A 52 -11.33 4.26 -19.55
C VAL A 52 -12.83 4.24 -19.78
N CYS A 53 -13.62 5.05 -19.07
CA CYS A 53 -15.09 5.04 -19.13
C CYS A 53 -15.63 5.13 -20.57
N LYS A 54 -15.20 6.15 -21.31
CA LYS A 54 -15.62 6.37 -22.70
C LYS A 54 -15.01 5.33 -23.64
N ALA A 55 -13.71 5.07 -23.49
CA ALA A 55 -12.99 4.11 -24.33
C ALA A 55 -13.61 2.71 -24.27
N PHE A 56 -14.03 2.26 -23.09
CA PHE A 56 -14.72 0.98 -22.93
C PHE A 56 -16.06 0.95 -23.65
N SER A 57 -16.86 2.03 -23.59
CA SER A 57 -18.15 2.07 -24.32
C SER A 57 -17.99 1.97 -25.84
N GLU A 58 -16.82 2.37 -26.36
CA GLU A 58 -16.46 2.27 -27.78
C GLU A 58 -15.75 0.93 -28.09
N PHE A 59 -15.25 0.23 -27.07
CA PHE A 59 -14.57 -1.07 -27.18
C PHE A 59 -15.59 -2.21 -27.20
N SER A 60 -16.22 -2.40 -28.36
CA SER A 60 -17.28 -3.40 -28.55
C SER A 60 -16.75 -4.80 -28.83
N ASP A 61 -17.44 -5.83 -28.32
CA ASP A 61 -17.25 -7.24 -28.70
C ASP A 61 -17.39 -7.48 -30.21
N ALA A 62 -18.07 -6.61 -30.96
CA ALA A 62 -18.14 -6.69 -32.42
C ALA A 62 -16.77 -6.53 -33.10
N SER A 63 -15.81 -5.89 -32.42
CA SER A 63 -14.42 -5.73 -32.88
C SER A 63 -13.51 -6.90 -32.48
N ARG A 64 -14.03 -7.89 -31.75
CA ARG A 64 -13.25 -9.03 -31.25
C ARG A 64 -12.75 -9.87 -32.44
N PRO A 65 -11.43 -10.03 -32.63
CA PRO A 65 -10.90 -10.75 -33.79
C PRO A 65 -11.29 -12.23 -33.84
N SER A 66 -11.29 -12.90 -32.69
CA SER A 66 -11.70 -14.30 -32.57
C SER A 66 -12.10 -14.66 -31.13
N ILE A 67 -12.64 -15.87 -30.94
CA ILE A 67 -12.94 -16.41 -29.59
C ILE A 67 -11.70 -16.55 -28.71
N HIS A 68 -10.52 -16.66 -29.32
CA HIS A 68 -9.21 -16.71 -28.68
C HIS A 68 -8.68 -15.33 -28.28
N HIS A 69 -9.47 -14.28 -28.44
CA HIS A 69 -9.12 -12.95 -27.95
C HIS A 69 -9.97 -12.59 -26.72
N LYS A 70 -9.27 -12.15 -25.68
CA LYS A 70 -9.85 -11.72 -24.40
C LYS A 70 -9.50 -10.27 -24.12
N ARG A 71 -10.42 -9.54 -23.48
CA ARG A 71 -10.19 -8.17 -23.02
C ARG A 71 -9.10 -8.16 -21.96
N ALA A 72 -8.01 -7.50 -22.27
CA ALA A 72 -6.95 -7.14 -21.35
C ALA A 72 -6.90 -5.61 -21.18
N LEU A 73 -6.20 -5.16 -20.14
CA LEU A 73 -5.88 -3.76 -19.89
C LEU A 73 -4.40 -3.53 -20.17
N VAL A 74 -4.09 -2.51 -20.95
CA VAL A 74 -2.72 -2.13 -21.29
C VAL A 74 -2.45 -0.71 -20.82
N PHE A 75 -1.43 -0.57 -19.98
CA PHE A 75 -0.83 0.70 -19.60
C PHE A 75 0.42 0.88 -20.45
N ALA A 76 0.24 1.36 -21.68
CA ALA A 76 1.33 1.53 -22.63
C ALA A 76 2.21 2.73 -22.26
N GLU A 77 3.54 2.57 -22.35
CA GLU A 77 4.50 3.61 -21.94
C GLU A 77 4.31 4.92 -22.71
N ASP A 78 3.98 4.81 -24.00
CA ASP A 78 3.89 5.92 -24.94
C ASP A 78 2.50 6.58 -25.02
N LYS A 79 1.45 5.95 -24.47
CA LYS A 79 0.07 6.44 -24.51
C LYS A 79 -0.29 7.23 -23.26
N ASP A 80 -1.07 8.28 -23.41
CA ASP A 80 -1.46 9.15 -22.30
C ASP A 80 -2.52 8.53 -21.38
N LEU A 81 -3.20 7.47 -21.81
CA LEU A 81 -4.29 6.82 -21.07
C LEU A 81 -4.18 5.29 -21.17
N PRO A 82 -4.53 4.56 -20.09
CA PRO A 82 -4.75 3.12 -20.18
C PRO A 82 -5.87 2.79 -21.15
N CYS A 83 -5.76 1.63 -21.80
CA CYS A 83 -6.77 1.19 -22.77
C CYS A 83 -7.06 -0.30 -22.66
N PHE A 84 -8.22 -0.70 -23.18
CA PHE A 84 -8.54 -2.09 -23.41
C PHE A 84 -7.90 -2.56 -24.71
N ALA A 85 -7.43 -3.82 -24.72
CA ALA A 85 -6.86 -4.48 -25.87
C ALA A 85 -7.39 -5.90 -26.00
N TRP A 86 -7.42 -6.42 -27.23
CA TRP A 86 -7.71 -7.81 -27.51
C TRP A 86 -6.43 -8.63 -27.36
N LEU A 87 -6.26 -9.28 -26.22
CA LEU A 87 -5.14 -10.18 -25.93
C LEU A 87 -5.41 -11.55 -26.56
N HIS A 88 -4.51 -11.97 -27.44
CA HIS A 88 -4.57 -13.30 -28.05
C HIS A 88 -4.17 -14.37 -27.03
N VAL A 89 -4.87 -15.50 -27.06
CA VAL A 89 -4.70 -16.64 -26.15
C VAL A 89 -4.57 -17.91 -26.97
N GLN A 90 -3.45 -18.61 -26.83
CA GLN A 90 -3.19 -19.85 -27.57
C GLN A 90 -3.20 -21.05 -26.62
N PRO A 91 -3.56 -22.26 -27.09
CA PRO A 91 -3.31 -23.45 -26.28
C PRO A 91 -1.81 -23.65 -26.09
N ARG A 92 -1.41 -24.09 -24.89
CA ARG A 92 -0.05 -24.56 -24.64
C ARG A 92 0.27 -25.71 -25.60
N GLU A 93 1.37 -25.61 -26.34
CA GLU A 93 1.87 -26.69 -27.17
C GLU A 93 2.56 -27.74 -26.28
N ASP A 94 1.77 -28.69 -25.76
CA ASP A 94 2.35 -29.91 -25.21
C ASP A 94 2.63 -30.87 -26.38
N ASN A 95 3.91 -31.19 -26.59
CA ASN A 95 4.47 -32.06 -27.63
C ASN A 95 3.45 -32.92 -28.43
N ASN A 96 3.22 -32.54 -29.69
CA ASN A 96 2.83 -33.40 -30.83
C ASN A 96 1.48 -34.13 -30.84
N GLU A 97 0.38 -33.53 -30.37
CA GLU A 97 -0.97 -33.95 -30.84
C GLU A 97 -1.76 -32.80 -31.48
N ILE A 98 -1.76 -32.79 -32.81
CA ILE A 98 -2.69 -32.01 -33.62
C ILE A 98 -4.06 -32.71 -33.55
N THR A 99 -5.10 -32.00 -33.11
CA THR A 99 -6.37 -31.77 -33.82
C THR A 99 -7.47 -31.25 -32.89
N SER A 100 -7.66 -29.92 -32.88
CA SER A 100 -8.94 -29.18 -32.87
C SER A 100 -8.66 -27.74 -32.42
N ASP A 101 -9.39 -26.76 -32.98
CA ASP A 101 -9.41 -25.35 -32.53
C ASP A 101 -10.07 -25.19 -31.15
N ASP A 102 -10.56 -26.28 -30.56
CA ASP A 102 -11.19 -26.28 -29.26
C ASP A 102 -10.11 -26.19 -28.16
N LEU A 103 -10.11 -25.08 -27.42
CA LEU A 103 -9.32 -24.89 -26.19
C LEU A 103 -9.78 -25.81 -25.04
N GLU A 104 -10.71 -26.74 -25.29
CA GLU A 104 -11.31 -27.58 -24.27
C GLU A 104 -10.32 -28.64 -23.79
N GLY A 105 -9.84 -28.49 -22.55
CA GLY A 105 -8.87 -29.39 -21.93
C GLY A 105 -7.39 -29.01 -22.12
N LYS A 106 -7.08 -27.92 -22.86
CA LYS A 106 -5.72 -27.38 -22.99
C LYS A 106 -5.52 -26.16 -22.10
N VAL A 107 -4.33 -26.01 -21.52
CA VAL A 107 -3.95 -24.84 -20.73
C VAL A 107 -3.83 -23.63 -21.67
N PRO A 108 -4.65 -22.59 -21.53
CA PRO A 108 -4.57 -21.42 -22.41
C PRO A 108 -3.46 -20.46 -21.95
N VAL A 109 -2.63 -20.02 -22.89
CA VAL A 109 -1.46 -19.17 -22.66
C VAL A 109 -1.67 -17.79 -23.29
N PRO A 110 -1.69 -16.71 -22.50
CA PRO A 110 -1.81 -15.35 -23.02
C PRO A 110 -0.53 -14.95 -23.77
N GLN A 111 -0.70 -14.37 -24.97
CA GLN A 111 0.42 -13.94 -25.80
C GLN A 111 0.86 -12.53 -25.42
N LEU A 112 1.82 -12.44 -24.49
CA LEU A 112 2.30 -11.16 -23.94
C LEU A 112 3.44 -10.53 -24.75
N GLU A 113 4.12 -11.29 -25.61
CA GLU A 113 5.28 -10.83 -26.38
C GLU A 113 5.03 -9.53 -27.18
N PRO A 114 3.87 -9.32 -27.86
CA PRO A 114 3.59 -8.07 -28.57
C PRO A 114 3.56 -6.83 -27.67
N TYR A 115 3.39 -7.02 -26.35
CA TYR A 115 3.29 -5.96 -25.37
C TYR A 115 4.55 -5.81 -24.53
N LEU A 116 5.18 -6.94 -24.16
CA LEU A 116 6.24 -7.00 -23.16
C LEU A 116 7.61 -7.41 -23.73
N GLY A 117 7.71 -7.74 -25.02
CA GLY A 117 8.93 -8.29 -25.62
C GLY A 117 9.06 -9.80 -25.40
N THR A 118 10.14 -10.39 -25.90
CA THR A 118 10.36 -11.84 -25.74
C THR A 118 10.45 -12.23 -24.26
N VAL A 119 10.18 -13.49 -23.92
CA VAL A 119 10.26 -13.97 -22.53
C VAL A 119 11.67 -13.76 -21.95
N GLU A 120 12.70 -13.99 -22.76
CA GLU A 120 14.10 -13.79 -22.36
C GLU A 120 14.40 -12.32 -22.04
N GLU A 121 14.02 -11.40 -22.94
CA GLU A 121 14.17 -9.95 -22.71
C GLU A 121 13.36 -9.51 -21.49
N PHE A 122 12.09 -9.90 -21.41
CA PHE A 122 11.20 -9.56 -20.31
C PHE A 122 11.80 -9.95 -18.96
N LEU A 123 12.25 -11.21 -18.81
CA LEU A 123 12.84 -11.68 -17.55
C LEU A 123 14.20 -11.01 -17.26
N SER A 124 15.04 -10.82 -18.28
CA SER A 124 16.36 -10.18 -18.13
C SER A 124 16.27 -8.70 -17.69
N GLU A 125 15.17 -8.03 -18.04
CA GLU A 125 14.92 -6.62 -17.74
C GLU A 125 14.03 -6.41 -16.49
N GLY A 126 13.95 -7.42 -15.60
CA GLY A 126 13.19 -7.33 -14.35
C GLY A 126 11.68 -7.51 -14.52
N GLY A 127 11.26 -8.26 -15.54
CA GLY A 127 9.89 -8.67 -15.77
C GLY A 127 9.32 -9.46 -14.60
N THR A 128 8.11 -9.12 -14.21
CA THR A 128 7.38 -9.81 -13.14
C THR A 128 5.90 -9.94 -13.48
N GLU A 129 5.32 -11.02 -13.01
CA GLU A 129 3.88 -11.28 -13.04
C GLU A 129 3.38 -11.43 -11.61
N ARG A 130 2.24 -10.81 -11.32
CA ARG A 130 1.59 -10.80 -10.00
C ARG A 130 0.14 -11.17 -10.16
N GLU A 131 -0.26 -12.26 -9.53
CA GLU A 131 -1.62 -12.80 -9.59
C GLU A 131 -2.37 -12.45 -8.31
N GLU A 132 -3.59 -11.95 -8.46
CA GLU A 132 -4.43 -11.53 -7.35
C GLU A 132 -5.88 -11.97 -7.58
N SER A 133 -6.42 -12.76 -6.65
CA SER A 133 -7.85 -13.13 -6.63
C SER A 133 -8.65 -12.40 -5.56
N THR A 134 -8.02 -11.46 -4.85
CA THR A 134 -8.68 -10.59 -3.89
C THR A 134 -8.29 -9.15 -4.12
N ASN A 135 -9.21 -8.22 -3.86
CA ASN A 135 -8.88 -6.81 -3.87
C ASN A 135 -8.17 -6.46 -2.55
N PRO A 136 -6.91 -5.99 -2.57
CA PRO A 136 -6.13 -5.73 -1.35
C PRO A 136 -6.67 -4.55 -0.51
N VAL A 137 -7.45 -3.66 -1.13
CA VAL A 137 -8.00 -2.46 -0.49
C VAL A 137 -9.40 -2.72 0.07
N LEU A 138 -10.28 -3.35 -0.72
CA LEU A 138 -11.67 -3.65 -0.35
C LEU A 138 -11.80 -4.95 0.47
N ARG A 139 -10.73 -5.76 0.51
CA ARG A 139 -10.68 -7.08 1.17
C ARG A 139 -11.85 -7.98 0.74
N ARG A 140 -12.15 -7.96 -0.56
CA ARG A 140 -13.21 -8.76 -1.16
C ARG A 140 -12.62 -9.66 -2.24
N LYS A 141 -13.20 -10.85 -2.41
CA LYS A 141 -12.86 -11.71 -3.54
C LYS A 141 -13.21 -11.03 -4.86
N ILE A 142 -12.30 -11.15 -5.81
CA ILE A 142 -12.57 -10.84 -7.21
C ILE A 142 -13.21 -12.12 -7.78
N GLY A 143 -14.23 -12.00 -8.64
CA GLY A 143 -14.94 -13.16 -9.17
C GLY A 143 -14.08 -14.11 -10.01
N HIS A 144 -12.87 -13.66 -10.37
CA HIS A 144 -11.83 -14.37 -11.09
C HIS A 144 -10.46 -13.78 -10.65
N GLY A 145 -9.35 -14.46 -10.95
CA GLY A 145 -8.02 -13.95 -10.70
C GLY A 145 -7.60 -12.90 -11.73
N ILE A 146 -6.79 -11.93 -11.32
CA ILE A 146 -6.20 -10.91 -12.21
C ILE A 146 -4.70 -11.03 -12.14
N THR A 147 -4.05 -11.17 -13.29
CA THR A 147 -2.60 -11.09 -13.41
C THR A 147 -2.20 -9.70 -13.89
N VAL A 148 -1.22 -9.09 -13.22
CA VAL A 148 -0.55 -7.86 -13.66
C VAL A 148 0.89 -8.22 -14.02
N ALA A 149 1.24 -8.01 -15.28
CA ALA A 149 2.55 -8.31 -15.87
C ALA A 149 3.25 -7.02 -16.33
N GLY A 150 4.51 -6.85 -15.97
CA GLY A 150 5.30 -5.69 -16.39
C GLY A 150 6.72 -5.72 -15.82
N ARG A 151 7.55 -4.74 -16.18
CA ARG A 151 8.92 -4.64 -15.65
C ARG A 151 8.93 -3.82 -14.38
N GLN A 152 9.35 -4.45 -13.29
CA GLN A 152 9.42 -3.82 -11.98
C GLN A 152 10.87 -3.56 -11.58
N ARG A 153 11.17 -2.32 -11.20
CA ARG A 153 12.44 -1.98 -10.56
C ARG A 153 12.44 -2.59 -9.17
N THR A 154 13.26 -3.63 -8.96
CA THR A 154 13.35 -4.37 -7.68
C THR A 154 14.74 -4.30 -7.03
N ASN A 155 15.81 -4.01 -7.79
CA ASN A 155 17.17 -4.17 -7.27
C ASN A 155 18.16 -3.00 -7.38
N GLN A 156 17.86 -1.90 -8.06
CA GLN A 156 18.71 -0.71 -8.08
C GLN A 156 17.93 0.42 -8.76
N ILE A 157 17.52 1.45 -8.02
CA ILE A 157 16.98 2.68 -8.63
C ILE A 157 18.06 3.33 -9.54
N ASP A 158 19.34 2.99 -9.33
CA ASP A 158 20.49 3.62 -9.98
C ASP A 158 21.22 2.77 -11.04
N SER A 159 20.77 1.55 -11.40
CA SER A 159 21.58 0.63 -12.24
C SER A 159 20.90 0.02 -13.45
N LEU A 160 19.72 0.50 -13.81
CA LEU A 160 19.24 0.26 -15.18
C LEU A 160 19.89 1.31 -16.10
N PRO A 161 20.69 0.89 -17.11
CA PRO A 161 21.37 1.83 -17.99
C PRO A 161 20.35 2.58 -18.87
N GLY A 162 20.31 3.91 -18.73
CA GLY A 162 19.86 4.84 -19.77
C GLY A 162 18.35 5.12 -19.83
N SER A 163 17.97 6.36 -19.49
CA SER A 163 16.86 7.11 -20.10
C SER A 163 15.56 6.33 -20.40
N HIS A 164 15.03 5.53 -19.47
CA HIS A 164 13.70 4.95 -19.66
C HIS A 164 12.63 6.02 -19.46
N ARG A 165 11.71 6.14 -20.43
CA ARG A 165 10.63 7.12 -20.40
C ARG A 165 9.64 6.74 -19.29
N ALA A 166 9.13 7.72 -18.56
CA ALA A 166 8.07 7.46 -17.60
C ALA A 166 6.82 6.96 -18.34
N ASN A 167 6.23 5.87 -17.86
CA ASN A 167 5.00 5.33 -18.43
C ASN A 167 3.86 6.34 -18.28
N LYS A 168 3.44 6.94 -19.40
CA LYS A 168 2.41 7.99 -19.43
C LYS A 168 1.02 7.49 -19.03
N SER A 169 0.68 6.26 -19.38
CA SER A 169 -0.60 5.65 -19.00
C SER A 169 -0.71 5.48 -17.48
N LEU A 170 0.38 5.07 -16.83
CA LEU A 170 0.45 4.97 -15.37
C LEU A 170 0.47 6.35 -14.70
N LEU A 171 1.16 7.34 -15.27
CA LEU A 171 1.13 8.74 -14.78
C LEU A 171 -0.30 9.30 -14.71
N ALA A 172 -1.17 8.91 -15.66
CA ALA A 172 -2.56 9.34 -15.65
C ALA A 172 -3.39 8.71 -14.52
N VAL A 173 -2.95 7.55 -13.97
CA VAL A 173 -3.57 6.87 -12.84
C VAL A 173 -3.05 7.42 -11.51
N ASP A 174 -1.73 7.41 -11.31
CA ASP A 174 -1.05 8.02 -10.18
C ASP A 174 0.38 8.40 -10.57
N LYS A 175 0.85 9.55 -10.09
CA LYS A 175 2.14 10.11 -10.51
C LYS A 175 3.34 9.27 -10.04
N GLU A 176 3.17 8.50 -8.96
CA GLU A 176 4.24 7.69 -8.35
C GLU A 176 4.40 6.31 -9.01
N LEU A 177 3.40 5.78 -9.73
CA LEU A 177 3.46 4.43 -10.29
C LEU A 177 4.65 4.18 -11.26
N PRO A 178 5.05 5.14 -12.12
CA PRO A 178 6.22 4.97 -12.99
C PRO A 178 7.58 4.97 -12.27
N GLU A 179 7.61 5.22 -10.95
CA GLU A 179 8.84 5.10 -10.17
C GLU A 179 9.33 3.65 -10.13
N ILE A 180 8.40 2.69 -10.07
CA ILE A 180 8.72 1.25 -10.00
C ILE A 180 8.39 0.49 -11.28
N TRP A 181 7.43 0.95 -12.07
CA TRP A 181 7.00 0.28 -13.30
C TRP A 181 7.63 0.97 -14.52
N SER A 182 8.27 0.19 -15.39
CA SER A 182 8.89 0.67 -16.63
C SER A 182 8.33 -0.05 -17.85
N GLY A 183 8.37 0.60 -19.02
CA GLY A 183 7.79 0.05 -20.24
C GLY A 183 6.27 -0.15 -20.12
N ASN A 184 5.74 -1.09 -20.90
CA ASN A 184 4.33 -1.44 -20.87
C ASN A 184 4.00 -2.30 -19.63
N VAL A 185 2.80 -2.10 -19.09
CA VAL A 185 2.21 -3.01 -18.09
C VAL A 185 0.90 -3.54 -18.65
N VAL A 186 0.67 -4.84 -18.54
CA VAL A 186 -0.51 -5.54 -19.06
C VAL A 186 -1.22 -6.24 -17.90
N ALA A 187 -2.54 -6.12 -17.84
CA ALA A 187 -3.36 -6.91 -16.93
C ALA A 187 -4.39 -7.75 -17.68
N TYR A 188 -4.59 -8.98 -17.25
CA TYR A 188 -5.57 -9.91 -17.83
C TYR A 188 -6.20 -10.78 -16.74
N GLY A 189 -7.41 -11.28 -17.01
CA GLY A 189 -8.15 -12.12 -16.06
C GLY A 189 -7.90 -13.61 -16.30
N PHE A 190 -7.96 -14.42 -15.25
CA PHE A 190 -7.89 -15.88 -15.29
C PHE A 190 -8.87 -16.51 -14.30
N MET A 191 -9.34 -17.72 -14.57
CA MET A 191 -10.14 -18.50 -13.62
C MET A 191 -9.24 -19.50 -12.89
N GLU A 192 -9.11 -19.41 -11.57
CA GLU A 192 -8.29 -20.34 -10.76
C GLU A 192 -8.62 -21.82 -11.06
N ASP A 193 -9.91 -22.16 -11.13
CA ASP A 193 -10.34 -23.57 -11.26
C ASP A 193 -10.13 -24.18 -12.65
N THR A 194 -10.07 -23.35 -13.70
CA THR A 194 -10.07 -23.85 -15.10
C THR A 194 -8.90 -23.31 -15.93
N GLU A 195 -8.07 -22.46 -15.31
CA GLU A 195 -6.99 -21.68 -15.94
C GLU A 195 -7.45 -20.87 -17.16
N ARG A 196 -8.76 -20.69 -17.36
CA ARG A 196 -9.32 -19.97 -18.52
C ARG A 196 -9.11 -18.47 -18.39
N ILE A 197 -8.59 -17.85 -19.45
CA ILE A 197 -8.47 -16.39 -19.55
C ILE A 197 -9.86 -15.74 -19.69
N GLN A 198 -10.12 -14.73 -18.87
CA GLN A 198 -11.39 -14.00 -18.78
C GLN A 198 -11.31 -12.62 -19.41
N ASP A 199 -12.46 -12.13 -19.86
CA ASP A 199 -12.62 -10.77 -20.34
C ASP A 199 -12.67 -9.80 -19.16
N LEU A 200 -11.72 -8.87 -19.07
CA LEU A 200 -11.76 -7.81 -18.07
C LEU A 200 -12.83 -6.77 -18.39
N ASP A 201 -13.51 -6.29 -17.34
CA ASP A 201 -14.50 -5.21 -17.41
C ASP A 201 -14.04 -3.92 -16.70
N LEU A 202 -14.96 -2.96 -16.53
CA LEU A 202 -14.67 -1.69 -15.85
C LEU A 202 -14.61 -1.76 -14.32
N MET A 203 -15.20 -2.80 -13.72
CA MET A 203 -14.95 -3.14 -12.31
C MET A 203 -13.54 -3.68 -12.17
N ASP A 204 -13.10 -4.54 -13.08
CA ASP A 204 -11.75 -5.10 -13.08
C ASP A 204 -10.69 -4.04 -13.29
N PHE A 205 -10.94 -3.04 -14.13
CA PHE A 205 -10.04 -1.87 -14.22
C PHE A 205 -9.79 -1.23 -12.85
N ARG A 206 -10.83 -1.09 -12.03
CA ARG A 206 -10.68 -0.56 -10.67
C ARG A 206 -9.90 -1.50 -9.75
N HIS A 207 -10.10 -2.81 -9.90
CA HIS A 207 -9.32 -3.83 -9.19
C HIS A 207 -7.84 -3.78 -9.58
N VAL A 208 -7.53 -3.71 -10.87
CA VAL A 208 -6.17 -3.58 -11.41
C VAL A 208 -5.48 -2.33 -10.86
N VAL A 209 -6.17 -1.18 -10.81
CA VAL A 209 -5.60 0.05 -10.22
C VAL A 209 -5.27 -0.13 -8.75
N ASP A 210 -6.13 -0.79 -7.97
CA ASP A 210 -5.86 -1.08 -6.55
C ASP A 210 -4.66 -2.03 -6.38
N ILE A 211 -4.56 -3.04 -7.25
CA ILE A 211 -3.45 -4.02 -7.24
C ILE A 211 -2.13 -3.31 -7.58
N ILE A 212 -2.08 -2.51 -8.65
CA ILE A 212 -0.86 -1.80 -9.05
C ILE A 212 -0.40 -0.81 -7.96
N ARG A 213 -1.34 -0.09 -7.34
CA ARG A 213 -1.04 0.78 -6.18
C ARG A 213 -0.56 -0.02 -4.98
N HIS A 214 -1.15 -1.20 -4.74
CA HIS A 214 -0.71 -2.07 -3.66
C HIS A 214 0.72 -2.55 -3.85
N ILE A 215 1.06 -3.00 -5.06
CA ILE A 215 2.42 -3.39 -5.42
C ILE A 215 3.36 -2.20 -5.22
N TYR A 216 3.00 -1.00 -5.69
CA TYR A 216 3.80 0.21 -5.45
C TYR A 216 4.06 0.47 -3.96
N ASP A 217 3.01 0.52 -3.14
CA ASP A 217 3.15 0.82 -1.72
C ASP A 217 3.99 -0.25 -1.00
N HIS A 218 3.83 -1.53 -1.37
CA HIS A 218 4.61 -2.64 -0.81
C HIS A 218 6.08 -2.53 -1.17
N VAL A 219 6.39 -2.32 -2.45
CA VAL A 219 7.75 -2.18 -2.96
C VAL A 219 8.43 -0.97 -2.35
N ARG A 220 7.71 0.15 -2.23
CA ARG A 220 8.24 1.35 -1.57
C ARG A 220 8.58 1.09 -0.10
N ARG A 221 7.78 0.30 0.62
CA ARG A 221 8.08 -0.10 2.01
C ARG A 221 9.32 -0.99 2.08
N GLU A 222 9.43 -1.99 1.21
CA GLU A 222 10.62 -2.86 1.14
C GLU A 222 11.88 -2.04 0.84
N TYR A 223 11.82 -1.11 -0.11
CA TYR A 223 12.93 -0.20 -0.41
C TYR A 223 13.26 0.75 0.73
N SER A 224 12.25 1.31 1.39
CA SER A 224 12.48 2.16 2.58
C SER A 224 13.14 1.37 3.72
N GLY A 225 12.99 0.04 3.73
CA GLY A 225 13.67 -0.88 4.66
C GLY A 225 15.08 -1.33 4.21
N LYS A 226 15.46 -1.14 2.94
CA LYS A 226 16.83 -1.33 2.46
C LYS A 226 17.64 -0.09 2.82
N ILE A 227 18.29 -0.14 3.98
CA ILE A 227 18.97 1.01 4.58
C ILE A 227 20.47 0.82 4.39
N ASP A 228 21.11 1.75 3.69
CA ASP A 228 22.56 1.80 3.59
C ASP A 228 23.15 2.34 4.90
N GLY A 229 24.11 1.62 5.48
CA GLY A 229 24.80 1.99 6.70
C GLY A 229 24.19 1.39 7.97
N SER A 230 24.50 1.98 9.12
CA SER A 230 24.04 1.47 10.41
C SER A 230 22.55 1.72 10.64
N THR A 231 21.91 0.76 11.30
CA THR A 231 20.49 0.81 11.65
C THR A 231 20.28 0.88 13.15
N VAL A 232 19.14 1.42 13.56
CA VAL A 232 18.60 1.35 14.91
C VAL A 232 17.20 0.74 14.85
N THR A 233 16.80 0.08 15.93
CA THR A 233 15.43 -0.43 16.04
C THR A 233 14.44 0.71 16.31
N GLY A 234 13.61 1.02 15.32
CA GLY A 234 12.54 2.02 15.39
C GLY A 234 11.14 1.40 15.35
N ALA A 235 10.12 2.26 15.29
CA ALA A 235 8.74 1.81 15.19
C ALA A 235 7.94 2.61 14.14
N PHE A 236 7.02 1.92 13.49
CA PHE A 236 6.08 2.48 12.53
C PHE A 236 4.74 2.78 13.21
N ILE A 237 4.27 4.01 13.02
CA ILE A 237 3.02 4.53 13.56
C ILE A 237 2.08 4.82 12.39
N PRO A 238 1.10 3.94 12.11
CA PRO A 238 0.18 4.12 11.00
C PRO A 238 -0.78 5.29 11.24
N CYS A 239 -1.23 5.92 10.15
CA CYS A 239 -2.42 6.77 10.17
C CYS A 239 -3.71 5.93 10.09
N ALA A 240 -4.86 6.57 10.32
CA ALA A 240 -6.16 5.90 10.37
C ALA A 240 -6.50 5.11 9.09
N ALA A 241 -6.08 5.58 7.90
CA ALA A 241 -6.25 4.82 6.66
C ALA A 241 -5.45 3.52 6.68
N GLU A 242 -4.20 3.56 7.08
CA GLU A 242 -3.33 2.38 7.10
C GLU A 242 -3.73 1.39 8.20
N GLU A 243 -4.16 1.87 9.37
CA GLU A 243 -4.78 1.02 10.39
C GLU A 243 -6.00 0.28 9.80
N LYS A 244 -6.85 0.98 9.03
CA LYS A 244 -8.01 0.36 8.38
C LYS A 244 -7.62 -0.66 7.32
N LEU A 245 -6.50 -0.43 6.64
CA LEU A 245 -5.91 -1.35 5.67
C LEU A 245 -5.16 -2.52 6.33
N GLY A 246 -5.05 -2.54 7.66
CA GLY A 246 -4.53 -3.68 8.43
C GLY A 246 -3.03 -3.65 8.65
N CYS A 247 -2.40 -2.48 8.52
CA CYS A 247 -1.05 -2.31 9.01
C CYS A 247 -1.00 -2.58 10.51
N ARG A 248 0.02 -3.31 10.96
CA ARG A 248 0.20 -3.62 12.37
C ARG A 248 0.56 -2.34 13.11
N VAL A 249 -0.16 -2.05 14.19
CA VAL A 249 0.11 -0.89 15.03
C VAL A 249 1.42 -1.12 15.79
N PHE A 250 2.32 -0.13 15.74
CA PHE A 250 3.65 -0.19 16.38
C PHE A 250 4.52 -1.33 15.84
N GLU A 251 4.45 -1.58 14.53
CA GLU A 251 5.37 -2.48 13.85
C GLU A 251 6.82 -2.01 14.11
N ILE A 252 7.66 -2.91 14.62
CA ILE A 252 9.08 -2.65 14.88
C ILE A 252 9.87 -2.98 13.62
N LEU A 253 10.76 -2.06 13.24
CA LEU A 253 11.51 -2.15 11.98
C LEU A 253 12.91 -1.53 12.13
N PRO A 254 13.90 -1.99 11.35
CA PRO A 254 15.18 -1.29 11.24
C PRO A 254 14.98 0.07 10.58
N VAL A 255 15.66 1.09 11.11
CA VAL A 255 15.61 2.48 10.65
C VAL A 255 17.04 3.02 10.58
N SER A 256 17.34 3.93 9.64
CA SER A 256 18.69 4.49 9.50
C SER A 256 19.09 5.22 10.78
N ALA A 257 20.27 4.88 11.32
CA ALA A 257 20.80 5.51 12.53
C ALA A 257 20.96 7.03 12.36
N ALA A 258 21.17 7.52 11.13
CA ALA A 258 21.22 8.95 10.83
C ALA A 258 19.91 9.69 11.17
N GLN A 259 18.78 8.98 11.30
CA GLN A 259 17.52 9.59 11.76
C GLN A 259 17.55 10.00 13.23
N CYS A 260 18.41 9.40 14.07
CA CYS A 260 18.54 9.79 15.48
C CYS A 260 18.99 11.24 15.63
N ASP A 261 19.83 11.74 14.70
CA ASP A 261 20.33 13.11 14.69
C ASP A 261 19.47 14.08 13.87
N ALA A 262 18.48 13.57 13.14
CA ALA A 262 17.63 14.38 12.28
C ALA A 262 16.68 15.29 13.10
N GLN A 263 16.28 16.41 12.50
CA GLN A 263 15.23 17.23 13.07
C GLN A 263 13.89 16.49 13.00
N SER A 264 13.25 16.34 14.15
CA SER A 264 11.93 15.72 14.26
C SER A 264 10.86 16.57 13.57
N GLU A 265 10.02 15.93 12.75
CA GLU A 265 8.90 16.58 12.07
C GLU A 265 7.63 16.65 12.93
N VAL A 266 7.60 15.87 14.01
CA VAL A 266 6.55 15.91 15.03
C VAL A 266 7.20 16.27 16.35
N ALA A 267 6.73 17.34 16.98
CA ALA A 267 7.21 17.74 18.28
C ALA A 267 6.73 16.73 19.33
N SER A 268 7.59 16.40 20.27
CA SER A 268 7.29 15.47 21.37
C SER A 268 7.80 16.02 22.71
N PRO A 269 7.34 17.23 23.12
CA PRO A 269 7.81 17.85 24.35
C PRO A 269 7.56 16.98 25.59
N ILE A 270 6.49 16.17 25.62
CA ILE A 270 6.27 15.18 26.69
C ILE A 270 7.46 14.22 26.79
N MET A 271 7.88 13.66 25.66
CA MET A 271 8.97 12.68 25.59
C MET A 271 10.32 13.30 25.97
N THR A 272 10.52 14.56 25.58
CA THR A 272 11.70 15.33 26.00
C THR A 272 11.71 15.53 27.52
N ARG A 273 10.57 15.87 28.13
CA ARG A 273 10.44 16.12 29.57
C ARG A 273 10.65 14.89 30.44
N ILE A 274 10.22 13.71 29.98
CA ILE A 274 10.48 12.45 30.70
C ILE A 274 11.89 11.91 30.47
N GLY A 275 12.69 12.52 29.59
CA GLY A 275 14.08 12.11 29.34
C GLY A 275 14.26 11.00 28.31
N ILE A 276 13.27 10.79 27.42
CA ILE A 276 13.36 9.85 26.28
C ILE A 276 13.00 10.61 25.00
N PRO A 277 13.86 11.53 24.53
CA PRO A 277 13.58 12.31 23.32
C PRO A 277 13.40 11.40 22.10
N LEU A 278 12.30 11.60 21.37
CA LEU A 278 11.97 10.85 20.16
C LEU A 278 12.12 11.73 18.91
N VAL A 279 12.57 11.11 17.82
CA VAL A 279 12.59 11.72 16.49
C VAL A 279 11.54 11.03 15.62
N PHE A 280 10.56 11.81 15.15
CA PHE A 280 9.51 11.36 14.25
C PHE A 280 9.78 11.85 12.83
N ARG A 281 9.69 10.95 11.86
CA ARG A 281 9.78 11.23 10.42
C ARG A 281 8.48 10.81 9.76
N ARG A 282 7.76 11.75 9.14
CA ARG A 282 6.52 11.43 8.44
C ARG A 282 6.85 10.68 7.16
N LEU A 283 6.07 9.65 6.90
CA LEU A 283 6.12 8.91 5.66
C LEU A 283 5.16 9.53 4.65
N PRO A 284 5.53 9.51 3.35
CA PRO A 284 4.60 9.93 2.33
C PRO A 284 3.34 9.05 2.35
N LEU A 285 2.21 9.68 2.07
CA LEU A 285 0.90 9.05 2.02
C LEU A 285 0.87 7.92 0.97
N GLU A 286 0.45 6.73 1.38
CA GLU A 286 0.22 5.60 0.47
C GLU A 286 -0.76 5.91 -0.66
N THR A 287 -0.54 5.27 -1.80
CA THR A 287 -1.33 5.50 -3.01
C THR A 287 -2.68 4.79 -2.94
N ARG A 288 -2.76 3.62 -2.28
CA ARG A 288 -3.95 2.77 -2.19
C ARG A 288 -5.21 3.44 -1.66
N TRP A 289 -5.11 4.50 -0.86
CA TRP A 289 -6.28 5.12 -0.23
C TRP A 289 -6.75 6.44 -0.86
N ARG A 290 -6.02 7.02 -1.83
CA ARG A 290 -6.23 8.40 -2.31
C ARG A 290 -7.65 8.70 -2.82
N ASP A 291 -8.28 7.71 -3.42
CA ASP A 291 -9.65 7.80 -3.95
C ASP A 291 -10.65 6.89 -3.22
N ARG A 292 -10.25 6.22 -2.15
CA ARG A 292 -11.05 5.20 -1.47
C ARG A 292 -11.87 5.78 -0.32
N LYS A 293 -13.05 5.20 -0.12
CA LYS A 293 -13.83 5.38 1.11
C LYS A 293 -13.53 4.23 2.05
N LEU A 294 -12.57 4.43 2.94
CA LEU A 294 -12.22 3.46 3.98
C LEU A 294 -13.23 3.41 5.15
N GLY A 295 -14.47 3.89 4.92
CA GLY A 295 -15.44 4.12 5.99
C GLY A 295 -15.05 5.25 6.95
N LEU A 296 -14.06 6.07 6.56
CA LEU A 296 -13.61 7.24 7.31
C LEU A 296 -14.05 8.52 6.58
N PRO A 297 -14.48 9.56 7.32
CA PRO A 297 -14.60 10.91 6.78
C PRO A 297 -13.29 11.32 6.09
N ARG A 298 -13.39 12.09 4.99
CA ARG A 298 -12.23 12.41 4.15
C ARG A 298 -11.12 13.13 4.92
N GLU A 299 -11.52 13.96 5.87
CA GLU A 299 -10.66 14.71 6.78
C GLU A 299 -9.92 13.82 7.79
N LEU A 300 -10.29 12.54 7.93
CA LEU A 300 -9.63 11.57 8.81
C LEU A 300 -8.75 10.56 8.07
N ILE A 301 -8.79 10.49 6.74
CA ILE A 301 -8.05 9.46 5.97
C ILE A 301 -6.53 9.55 6.19
N GLY A 302 -5.98 10.77 6.34
CA GLY A 302 -4.58 10.95 6.72
C GLY A 302 -4.36 11.14 8.22
N TRP A 303 -5.42 11.17 9.03
CA TRP A 303 -5.30 11.52 10.45
C TRP A 303 -4.63 10.39 11.23
N ASN A 304 -3.66 10.74 12.04
CA ASN A 304 -2.90 9.88 12.91
C ASN A 304 -3.21 10.28 14.36
N PRO A 305 -4.18 9.59 15.01
CA PRO A 305 -4.58 9.88 16.39
C PRO A 305 -3.45 9.66 17.40
N THR A 306 -2.40 8.95 16.99
CA THR A 306 -1.31 8.53 17.87
C THR A 306 -0.20 9.56 17.98
N LEU A 307 0.03 10.36 16.94
CA LEU A 307 1.06 11.40 16.96
C LEU A 307 0.64 12.62 17.78
N ARG A 308 -0.66 12.94 17.77
CA ARG A 308 -1.18 14.18 18.35
C ARG A 308 -0.94 14.34 19.86
N PRO A 309 -1.14 13.30 20.71
CA PRO A 309 -0.96 13.42 22.15
C PRO A 309 0.45 13.81 22.59
N PHE A 310 1.47 13.59 21.77
CA PHE A 310 2.86 13.89 22.14
C PHE A 310 3.15 15.40 22.27
N ASP A 311 2.32 16.26 21.66
CA ASP A 311 2.44 17.71 21.76
C ASP A 311 1.17 18.37 22.29
N PRO A 312 1.04 18.60 23.62
CA PRO A 312 -0.11 19.27 24.20
C PRO A 312 -0.19 20.77 23.86
N THR A 313 0.86 21.37 23.28
CA THR A 313 0.88 22.82 22.93
C THR A 313 0.01 23.17 21.75
N ILE A 314 -0.36 22.15 20.97
CA ILE A 314 -1.19 22.32 19.80
C ILE A 314 -2.66 22.32 20.24
N PRO A 315 -3.55 23.08 19.60
CA PRO A 315 -4.99 23.00 19.88
C PRO A 315 -5.57 21.63 19.51
N LEU A 316 -6.54 21.11 20.29
CA LEU A 316 -7.21 19.83 19.97
C LEU A 316 -7.93 19.86 18.62
N CYS A 317 -8.35 21.05 18.18
CA CYS A 317 -8.99 21.26 16.89
C CYS A 317 -8.00 21.31 15.70
N ASP A 318 -6.68 21.43 15.92
CA ASP A 318 -5.71 21.39 14.83
C ASP A 318 -5.41 19.95 14.42
N ARG A 319 -6.13 19.50 13.40
CA ARG A 319 -5.99 18.16 12.84
C ARG A 319 -4.73 17.99 11.97
N ARG A 320 -4.05 19.07 11.57
CA ARG A 320 -2.88 19.02 10.65
C ARG A 320 -1.62 18.43 11.30
N HIS A 321 -1.54 18.48 12.62
CA HIS A 321 -0.35 18.00 13.34
C HIS A 321 -0.23 16.48 13.40
N GLY A 322 -1.35 15.76 13.44
CA GLY A 322 -1.38 14.30 13.32
C GLY A 322 -1.79 13.90 11.91
N VAL A 323 -1.06 14.31 10.87
CA VAL A 323 -1.35 13.86 9.49
C VAL A 323 -0.20 13.04 8.95
N GLY A 324 -0.53 11.90 8.35
CA GLY A 324 0.39 10.93 7.79
C GLY A 324 0.84 9.89 8.82
N SER A 325 1.40 8.82 8.28
CA SER A 325 2.10 7.82 9.09
C SER A 325 3.49 8.32 9.41
N ALA A 326 4.12 7.74 10.41
CA ALA A 326 5.47 8.14 10.80
C ALA A 326 6.31 6.95 11.22
N VAL A 327 7.60 7.06 11.01
CA VAL A 327 8.60 6.24 11.71
C VAL A 327 9.10 7.04 12.90
N VAL A 328 9.31 6.36 14.01
CA VAL A 328 9.87 6.95 15.23
C VAL A 328 11.10 6.17 15.66
N VAL A 329 12.14 6.91 16.07
CA VAL A 329 13.35 6.40 16.70
C VAL A 329 13.65 7.21 17.96
N ARG A 330 14.48 6.67 18.86
CA ARG A 330 14.99 7.44 19.99
C ARG A 330 16.19 8.25 19.53
N LYS A 331 16.27 9.49 20.02
CA LYS A 331 17.41 10.38 19.73
C LYS A 331 18.74 9.83 20.28
N ASP A 332 18.69 9.03 21.33
CA ASP A 332 19.87 8.39 21.94
C ASP A 332 20.30 7.09 21.23
N GLY A 333 19.64 6.70 20.13
CA GLY A 333 19.97 5.50 19.36
C GLY A 333 19.66 4.16 20.03
N LYS A 334 19.05 4.17 21.23
CA LYS A 334 18.61 2.94 21.89
C LYS A 334 17.39 2.35 21.16
N PRO A 335 17.23 1.01 21.16
CA PRO A 335 16.15 0.37 20.45
C PRO A 335 14.79 0.67 21.08
N LEU A 336 13.76 0.72 20.22
CA LEU A 336 12.35 0.74 20.62
C LEU A 336 11.75 -0.65 20.46
N CYS A 337 11.06 -1.14 21.48
CA CYS A 337 10.18 -2.29 21.34
C CYS A 337 8.70 -1.87 21.29
N GLN A 338 7.82 -2.80 20.90
CA GLN A 338 6.39 -2.54 20.75
C GLN A 338 5.76 -2.04 22.05
N THR A 339 6.14 -2.64 23.20
CA THR A 339 5.64 -2.26 24.53
C THR A 339 6.07 -0.85 24.92
N HIS A 340 7.31 -0.43 24.63
CA HIS A 340 7.77 0.94 24.92
C HIS A 340 6.93 1.97 24.17
N VAL A 341 6.72 1.75 22.87
CA VAL A 341 5.96 2.68 22.03
C VAL A 341 4.51 2.76 22.50
N ALA A 342 3.88 1.61 22.81
CA ALA A 342 2.54 1.56 23.36
C ALA A 342 2.43 2.35 24.68
N ALA A 343 3.37 2.15 25.60
CA ALA A 343 3.42 2.87 26.86
C ALA A 343 3.58 4.38 26.67
N PHE A 344 4.46 4.82 25.77
CA PHE A 344 4.64 6.25 25.49
C PHE A 344 3.38 6.90 24.93
N VAL A 345 2.71 6.21 24.01
CA VAL A 345 1.45 6.68 23.41
C VAL A 345 0.36 6.78 24.48
N ASP A 346 0.21 5.75 25.31
CA ASP A 346 -0.83 5.72 26.33
C ASP A 346 -0.59 6.73 27.44
N TYR A 347 0.67 6.91 27.87
CA TYR A 347 1.06 7.96 28.81
C TYR A 347 0.74 9.36 28.25
N ALA A 348 1.15 9.65 27.01
CA ALA A 348 0.87 10.93 26.37
C ALA A 348 -0.64 11.18 26.24
N ARG A 349 -1.43 10.15 25.87
CA ARG A 349 -2.90 10.23 25.84
C ARG A 349 -3.48 10.49 27.22
N ASN A 350 -3.02 9.79 28.25
CA ASN A 350 -3.50 9.94 29.62
C ASN A 350 -3.23 11.36 30.15
N LYS A 351 -2.02 11.89 29.91
CA LYS A 351 -1.65 13.27 30.29
C LYS A 351 -2.50 14.32 29.58
N VAL A 352 -2.76 14.15 28.29
CA VAL A 352 -3.64 15.09 27.57
C VAL A 352 -5.09 14.95 28.03
N ALA A 353 -5.59 13.72 28.22
CA ALA A 353 -6.99 13.48 28.55
C ALA A 353 -7.36 13.93 29.96
N SER A 354 -6.56 13.59 30.98
CA SER A 354 -6.80 13.99 32.37
C SER A 354 -6.93 15.51 32.51
N TYR A 355 -6.00 16.26 31.93
CA TYR A 355 -5.99 17.73 32.01
C TYR A 355 -7.05 18.41 31.13
N CYS A 356 -7.57 17.75 30.09
CA CYS A 356 -8.70 18.28 29.30
C CYS A 356 -10.04 18.18 30.02
N HIS A 357 -10.23 17.22 30.93
CA HIS A 357 -11.49 17.04 31.66
C HIS A 357 -11.64 18.05 32.81
N ASP A 358 -10.52 18.50 33.37
CA ASP A 358 -10.51 19.40 34.51
C ASP A 358 -10.76 20.88 34.14
N ASN A 359 -11.00 21.20 32.86
CA ASN A 359 -11.43 22.53 32.37
C ASN A 359 -10.53 23.72 32.78
N HIS A 360 -9.34 23.46 33.31
CA HIS A 360 -8.59 24.46 34.08
C HIS A 360 -7.22 24.88 33.52
N GLU A 361 -6.58 24.21 32.57
CA GLU A 361 -5.18 24.59 32.25
C GLU A 361 -4.68 24.51 30.80
N THR A 362 -3.67 25.37 30.59
CA THR A 362 -2.85 25.54 29.39
C THR A 362 -1.92 24.34 29.16
N ALA A 363 -1.47 24.15 27.92
CA ALA A 363 -0.48 23.14 27.55
C ALA A 363 0.78 23.10 28.44
N ARG A 364 1.10 24.21 29.11
CA ARG A 364 2.23 24.34 30.02
C ARG A 364 2.07 23.47 31.28
N GLY A 365 0.88 23.43 31.88
CA GLY A 365 0.61 22.62 33.08
C GLY A 365 0.80 21.13 32.82
N VAL A 366 0.29 20.64 31.69
CA VAL A 366 0.52 19.25 31.23
C VAL A 366 2.01 18.95 31.16
N LEU A 367 2.79 19.79 30.48
CA LEU A 367 4.23 19.58 30.31
C LEU A 367 5.02 19.66 31.62
N ASP A 368 4.62 20.55 32.53
CA ASP A 368 5.27 20.71 33.84
C ASP A 368 4.99 19.53 34.76
N SER A 369 3.89 18.80 34.55
CA SER A 369 3.60 17.53 35.24
C SER A 369 4.36 16.32 34.70
N CYS A 370 4.94 16.42 33.50
CA CYS A 370 5.68 15.32 32.88
C CYS A 370 7.12 15.31 33.40
N THR A 371 7.47 14.32 34.22
CA THR A 371 8.86 14.06 34.64
C THR A 371 9.18 12.58 34.48
N LYS A 372 10.46 12.23 34.55
CA LYS A 372 10.91 10.83 34.54
C LYS A 372 10.24 10.03 35.66
N GLU A 373 10.20 10.59 36.87
CA GLU A 373 9.64 9.95 38.06
C GLU A 373 8.14 9.73 37.91
N ASP A 374 7.41 10.74 37.41
CA ASP A 374 5.98 10.64 37.13
C ASP A 374 5.68 9.55 36.09
N PHE A 375 6.45 9.52 35.00
CA PHE A 375 6.32 8.46 33.99
C PHE A 375 6.60 7.07 34.58
N MET A 376 7.63 6.91 35.42
CA MET A 376 7.96 5.60 35.98
C MET A 376 6.88 5.09 36.94
N VAL A 377 6.32 5.96 37.79
CA VAL A 377 5.19 5.61 38.66
C VAL A 377 3.98 5.17 37.83
N TRP A 378 3.66 5.91 36.77
CA TRP A 378 2.59 5.55 35.85
C TRP A 378 2.88 4.23 35.11
N TYR A 379 4.10 4.04 34.62
CA TYR A 379 4.52 2.89 33.81
C TYR A 379 4.44 1.58 34.58
N ASP A 380 4.82 1.59 35.87
CA ASP A 380 4.69 0.42 36.73
C ASP A 380 3.22 0.02 36.95
N GLY A 381 2.33 1.01 37.13
CA GLY A 381 0.89 0.77 37.19
C GLY A 381 0.32 0.27 35.85
N TRP A 382 0.79 0.83 34.74
CA TRP A 382 0.37 0.46 33.39
C TRP A 382 0.75 -0.98 33.03
N LYS A 383 1.97 -1.42 33.36
CA LYS A 383 2.43 -2.80 33.15
C LYS A 383 1.52 -3.84 33.83
N LEU A 384 1.01 -3.53 35.03
CA LEU A 384 0.10 -4.43 35.76
C LEU A 384 -1.28 -4.57 35.08
N GLN A 385 -1.66 -3.62 34.24
CA GLN A 385 -2.94 -3.60 33.53
C GLN A 385 -2.83 -4.07 32.07
N ALA A 386 -1.63 -4.02 31.49
CA ALA A 386 -1.34 -4.42 30.12
C ALA A 386 -1.32 -5.95 29.95
N SER A 387 -2.48 -6.60 30.10
CA SER A 387 -2.63 -8.07 30.00
C SER A 387 -2.35 -8.68 28.61
N CYS A 388 -2.13 -7.84 27.59
CA CYS A 388 -1.92 -8.25 26.20
C CYS A 388 -0.50 -7.96 25.65
N MET A 389 0.41 -7.42 26.48
CA MET A 389 1.77 -7.08 26.07
C MET A 389 2.81 -7.84 26.90
N ASP A 390 4.01 -7.96 26.36
CA ASP A 390 5.13 -8.56 27.07
C ASP A 390 5.49 -7.70 28.30
N VAL A 391 5.19 -8.24 29.49
CA VAL A 391 5.38 -7.59 30.78
C VAL A 391 6.82 -7.67 31.29
N ASP A 392 7.65 -8.53 30.69
CA ASP A 392 9.06 -8.72 31.05
C ASP A 392 10.00 -7.77 30.29
N VAL A 393 9.44 -6.81 29.55
CA VAL A 393 10.20 -5.79 28.83
C VAL A 393 10.97 -4.89 29.81
N PRO A 394 12.29 -4.68 29.60
CA PRO A 394 13.09 -3.82 30.45
C PRO A 394 12.55 -2.39 30.45
N SER A 395 12.83 -1.65 31.53
CA SER A 395 12.41 -0.25 31.59
C SER A 395 12.99 0.51 30.40
N PRO A 396 12.24 1.47 29.82
CA PRO A 396 12.74 2.25 28.70
C PRO A 396 14.07 2.99 28.98
N TYR A 397 14.44 3.19 30.24
CA TYR A 397 15.70 3.85 30.60
C TYR A 397 16.89 2.87 30.63
N ASP A 398 16.62 1.58 30.80
CA ASP A 398 17.61 0.53 31.07
C ASP A 398 17.89 -0.35 29.83
N VAL A 399 17.43 0.10 28.66
CA VAL A 399 17.67 -0.56 27.37
C VAL A 399 19.10 -0.27 26.93
N GLU A 400 19.83 -1.31 26.49
CA GLU A 400 21.16 -1.15 25.89
C GLU A 400 21.06 -0.91 24.37
N PRO A 401 22.03 -0.20 23.75
CA PRO A 401 22.07 -0.02 22.29
C PRO A 401 22.14 -1.35 21.53
N ASP A 402 21.66 -1.36 20.28
CA ASP A 402 21.77 -2.52 19.40
C ASP A 402 23.25 -2.87 19.15
N ALA A 403 23.62 -4.15 19.30
CA ALA A 403 25.01 -4.63 19.33
C ALA A 403 25.80 -4.46 18.00
N ASP A 404 25.17 -4.00 16.92
CA ASP A 404 25.81 -3.80 15.60
C ASP A 404 26.47 -2.43 15.40
N GLN A 405 26.52 -1.58 16.44
CA GLN A 405 27.05 -0.22 16.33
C GLN A 405 28.59 -0.12 16.30
N ASP A 406 29.34 -1.21 16.56
CA ASP A 406 30.80 -1.13 16.76
C ASP A 406 31.68 -1.71 15.64
N LEU A 407 31.14 -2.42 14.64
CA LEU A 407 32.02 -3.04 13.63
C LEU A 407 32.49 -2.08 12.52
N ALA A 408 31.77 -0.98 12.29
CA ALA A 408 32.14 0.03 11.28
C ALA A 408 33.13 1.09 11.81
N SER A 409 33.17 1.31 13.13
CA SER A 409 34.08 2.28 13.76
C SER A 409 35.47 1.69 14.04
N ALA A 410 35.58 0.37 14.19
CA ALA A 410 36.85 -0.31 14.47
C ALA A 410 37.76 -0.48 13.23
N THR A 411 37.22 -0.41 12.01
CA THR A 411 38.02 -0.55 10.78
C THR A 411 38.63 0.76 10.28
N ALA A 412 38.20 1.93 10.79
CA ALA A 412 38.76 3.23 10.41
C ALA A 412 40.03 3.61 11.21
N LEU A 413 40.27 2.98 12.37
CA LEU A 413 41.43 3.24 13.22
C LEU A 413 42.57 2.22 13.07
N ALA A 414 42.34 1.09 12.39
CA ALA A 414 43.36 0.06 12.14
C ALA A 414 44.11 0.22 10.80
N GLY A 415 43.82 1.29 10.04
CA GLY A 415 44.47 1.60 8.75
C GLY A 415 45.51 2.73 8.81
N MET A 416 45.85 3.21 10.00
CA MET A 416 46.88 4.24 10.22
C MET A 416 47.84 3.83 11.34
N GLU A 417 48.51 2.69 11.20
CA GLU A 417 49.82 2.42 11.81
C GLU A 417 50.71 1.65 10.84
#